data_AF-A0A534RGR6-F1
#
_entry.id   AF-A0A534RGR6-F1
#
_cell.length_a   1.000
_cell.length_b   1.000
_cell.length_c   1.000
_cell.angle_alpha   90.00
_cell.angle_beta   90.00
_cell.angle_gamma   90.00
#
_symmetry.space_group_name_H-M   'P 1'
#
loop_
_entity.id
_entity.type
_entity.pdbx_description
1 polymer ?
#
loop_
_entity_poly.entity_id
_entity_poly.type
_entity_poly.pdbx_seq_one_letter_code
_entity_poly.pdbx_strand_id
1 'polypeptide(L)'
;MPETSRLAAPAPGEAPLTPAEVAEMKEHLAFLRRYKEVLRLKLNAAEDLLVNQQREPTDRGVCRHLLGKVDRAVVERAIERDPLRGDAAARARMLAGAVRLTADVGVLLAYLEALAHVRSRAEAAQAFAEVVRRIDFESVSATRLARLLQVLIDTFVDHERVQVLFSLLASAAFRRAFDAALPAFPPAVAEVCAPLRAVHRRLLEDGGGAEAPELLAKGMAQVLSAPDPVLRSYEEPLRAGMLELALGADVPSEVADRGVGVLLPSLPRDGRAYARFAIRRAAQLLARHVDDRARAVLEELRRAQPGTRTAERWLAALDARRFGRIALAGEPPARGRLIAAFWLDGQRPVWLRTASAGAGERLAAEARVQTELALPGVATLVEHGVALGLPYVAVLGAGRPLAREEPLDLSTALGIVAAAARVLRALALAGIALPDAEAERFLHTAPPALAVTLADLDGARRAEPAAAAAEHVALAARLAHQIVPAGRQTRELGEQLARASDLPALIALVERAALRAGRD
;
A
#
# COMPACT_ATOMS: atom_id res chain seq x y z
N MET A 1 -13.11 -41.27 1.72
CA MET A 1 -14.30 -40.96 0.89
C MET A 1 -13.82 -40.85 -0.55
N PRO A 2 -14.42 -41.56 -1.52
CA PRO A 2 -13.65 -42.10 -2.64
C PRO A 2 -13.31 -41.06 -3.71
N GLU A 3 -12.12 -41.21 -4.29
CA GLU A 3 -11.69 -40.69 -5.59
C GLU A 3 -12.77 -40.97 -6.65
N THR A 4 -12.81 -40.22 -7.76
CA THR A 4 -13.66 -40.54 -8.91
C THR A 4 -13.50 -42.02 -9.25
N SER A 5 -14.60 -42.73 -9.49
CA SER A 5 -14.61 -44.19 -9.55
C SER A 5 -13.40 -44.77 -10.29
N ARG A 6 -12.69 -45.73 -9.69
CA ARG A 6 -11.50 -46.37 -10.32
C ARG A 6 -11.85 -47.08 -11.64
N LEU A 7 -13.15 -47.39 -11.81
CA LEU A 7 -13.73 -47.94 -13.02
C LEU A 7 -13.72 -46.96 -14.21
N ALA A 8 -13.55 -45.66 -13.96
CA ALA A 8 -13.44 -44.62 -14.98
C ALA A 8 -12.02 -44.49 -15.59
N ALA A 9 -10.99 -45.07 -14.96
CA ALA A 9 -9.62 -45.05 -15.49
C ALA A 9 -9.48 -46.02 -16.67
N PRO A 10 -8.73 -45.69 -17.75
CA PRO A 10 -8.59 -46.53 -18.93
C PRO A 10 -7.73 -47.77 -18.60
N ALA A 11 -8.41 -48.90 -18.46
CA ALA A 11 -7.82 -50.23 -18.37
C ALA A 11 -8.43 -51.09 -19.49
N PRO A 12 -7.68 -52.04 -20.09
CA PRO A 12 -8.17 -52.85 -21.21
C PRO A 12 -9.52 -53.50 -20.85
N GLY A 13 -10.50 -53.28 -21.72
CA GLY A 13 -11.93 -53.54 -21.44
C GLY A 13 -12.31 -55.01 -21.23
N GLU A 14 -11.37 -55.93 -21.35
CA GLU A 14 -11.59 -57.38 -21.31
C GLU A 14 -11.26 -58.04 -19.96
N ALA A 15 -10.56 -57.34 -19.06
CA ALA A 15 -10.22 -57.89 -17.75
C ALA A 15 -11.42 -57.78 -16.77
N PRO A 16 -11.77 -58.86 -16.04
CA PRO A 16 -12.83 -58.82 -15.02
C PRO A 16 -12.51 -57.81 -13.92
N LEU A 17 -13.54 -57.36 -13.21
CA LEU A 17 -13.37 -56.44 -12.08
C LEU A 17 -12.62 -57.12 -10.93
N THR A 18 -11.67 -56.40 -10.33
CA THR A 18 -10.99 -56.82 -9.12
C THR A 18 -11.96 -56.83 -7.93
N PRO A 19 -11.71 -57.59 -6.84
CA PRO A 19 -12.59 -57.61 -5.67
C PRO A 19 -12.88 -56.23 -5.07
N ALA A 20 -11.89 -55.32 -5.12
CA ALA A 20 -12.07 -53.94 -4.68
C ALA A 20 -13.00 -53.14 -5.61
N GLU A 21 -12.88 -53.30 -6.94
CA GLU A 21 -13.78 -52.67 -7.91
C GLU A 21 -15.20 -53.24 -7.84
N VAL A 22 -15.36 -54.53 -7.53
CA VAL A 22 -16.67 -55.15 -7.30
C VAL A 22 -17.35 -54.51 -6.07
N ALA A 23 -16.62 -54.33 -4.98
CA ALA A 23 -17.14 -53.66 -3.78
C ALA A 23 -17.56 -52.21 -4.08
N GLU A 24 -16.72 -51.47 -4.80
CA GLU A 24 -17.02 -50.10 -5.25
C GLU A 24 -18.26 -50.06 -6.15
N MET A 25 -18.35 -50.97 -7.13
CA MET A 25 -19.49 -51.05 -8.04
C MET A 25 -20.79 -51.40 -7.30
N LYS A 26 -20.74 -52.22 -6.25
CA LYS A 26 -21.91 -52.51 -5.39
C LYS A 26 -22.46 -51.25 -4.72
N GLU A 27 -21.59 -50.32 -4.30
CA GLU A 27 -22.03 -49.00 -3.79
C GLU A 27 -22.72 -48.16 -4.87
N HIS A 28 -22.13 -48.11 -6.08
CA HIS A 28 -22.70 -47.38 -7.21
C HIS A 28 -24.05 -47.96 -7.66
N LEU A 29 -24.21 -49.29 -7.68
CA LEU A 29 -25.47 -49.95 -7.99
C LEU A 29 -26.55 -49.65 -6.94
N ALA A 30 -26.19 -49.56 -5.66
CA ALA A 30 -27.12 -49.14 -4.61
C ALA A 30 -27.63 -47.70 -4.84
N PHE A 31 -26.75 -46.79 -5.27
CA PHE A 31 -27.12 -45.44 -5.70
C PHE A 31 -28.08 -45.48 -6.90
N LEU A 32 -27.73 -46.21 -7.96
CA LEU A 32 -28.56 -46.30 -9.17
C LEU A 32 -29.93 -46.88 -8.85
N ARG A 33 -30.01 -47.95 -8.05
CA ARG A 33 -31.28 -48.55 -7.62
C ARG A 33 -32.17 -47.55 -6.90
N ARG A 34 -31.59 -46.71 -6.04
CA ARG A 34 -32.32 -45.70 -5.27
C ARG A 34 -32.86 -44.55 -6.14
N TYR A 35 -32.12 -44.15 -7.17
CA TYR A 35 -32.44 -42.96 -7.96
C TYR A 35 -32.84 -43.23 -9.42
N LYS A 36 -32.94 -44.51 -9.86
CA LYS A 36 -33.24 -44.89 -11.25
C LYS A 36 -34.49 -44.22 -11.83
N GLU A 37 -35.56 -44.12 -11.03
CA GLU A 37 -36.84 -43.52 -11.44
C GLU A 37 -36.70 -42.01 -11.69
N VAL A 38 -35.98 -41.31 -10.80
CA VAL A 38 -35.77 -39.86 -10.90
C VAL A 38 -34.78 -39.53 -12.01
N LEU A 39 -33.75 -40.37 -12.21
CA LEU A 39 -32.78 -40.25 -13.31
C LEU A 39 -33.40 -40.64 -14.67
N ARG A 40 -34.47 -41.46 -14.69
CA ARG A 40 -35.09 -42.04 -15.90
C ARG A 40 -34.07 -42.77 -16.79
N LEU A 41 -33.23 -43.59 -16.18
CA LEU A 41 -32.23 -44.37 -16.89
C LEU A 41 -32.90 -45.46 -17.75
N LYS A 42 -32.50 -45.56 -19.02
CA LYS A 42 -32.92 -46.66 -19.91
C LYS A 42 -31.95 -47.83 -19.72
N LEU A 43 -32.36 -48.80 -18.92
CA LEU A 43 -31.59 -50.01 -18.63
C LEU A 43 -31.92 -51.10 -19.65
N ASN A 44 -30.90 -51.79 -20.15
CA ASN A 44 -31.08 -53.05 -20.88
C ASN A 44 -31.27 -54.21 -19.89
N ALA A 45 -31.62 -55.40 -20.38
CA ALA A 45 -31.89 -56.56 -19.53
C ALA A 45 -30.69 -56.94 -18.62
N ALA A 46 -29.45 -56.82 -19.12
CA ALA A 46 -28.26 -57.17 -18.35
C ALA A 46 -27.98 -56.14 -17.24
N GLU A 47 -28.18 -54.85 -17.51
CA GLU A 47 -28.02 -53.77 -16.54
C GLU A 47 -29.11 -53.78 -15.48
N ASP A 48 -30.35 -54.11 -15.84
CA ASP A 48 -31.46 -54.19 -14.87
C ASP A 48 -31.22 -55.32 -13.85
N LEU A 49 -30.67 -56.45 -14.28
CA LEU A 49 -30.23 -57.52 -13.39
C LEU A 49 -29.12 -57.05 -12.42
N LEU A 50 -28.19 -56.20 -12.87
CA LEU A 50 -27.15 -55.62 -12.00
C LEU A 50 -27.75 -54.64 -10.98
N VAL A 51 -28.57 -53.69 -11.43
CA VAL A 51 -29.17 -52.65 -10.58
C VAL A 51 -30.09 -53.26 -9.52
N ASN A 52 -30.83 -54.32 -9.86
CA ASN A 52 -31.70 -55.03 -8.92
C ASN A 52 -30.96 -56.09 -8.08
N GLN A 53 -29.62 -56.16 -8.16
CA GLN A 53 -28.75 -57.08 -7.39
C GLN A 53 -29.01 -58.57 -7.66
N GLN A 54 -29.54 -58.91 -8.84
CA GLN A 54 -29.78 -60.28 -9.28
C GLN A 54 -28.58 -60.90 -10.00
N ARG A 55 -27.58 -60.08 -10.35
CA ARG A 55 -26.31 -60.49 -10.96
C ARG A 55 -25.14 -59.74 -10.32
N GLU A 56 -24.01 -60.41 -10.12
CA GLU A 56 -22.80 -59.74 -9.63
C GLU A 56 -22.12 -58.89 -10.73
N PRO A 57 -21.58 -57.71 -10.38
CA PRO A 57 -20.87 -56.85 -11.31
C PRO A 57 -19.45 -57.38 -11.54
N THR A 58 -19.29 -58.36 -12.42
CA THR A 58 -17.98 -58.94 -12.79
C THR A 58 -17.46 -58.42 -14.12
N ASP A 59 -18.36 -58.04 -15.03
CA ASP A 59 -18.05 -57.53 -16.38
C ASP A 59 -17.76 -56.03 -16.36
N ARG A 60 -16.51 -55.66 -16.67
CA ARG A 60 -16.03 -54.27 -16.69
C ARG A 60 -16.71 -53.43 -17.76
N GLY A 61 -16.95 -54.00 -18.95
CA GLY A 61 -17.55 -53.29 -20.08
C GLY A 61 -19.00 -52.89 -19.80
N VAL A 62 -19.78 -53.84 -19.27
CA VAL A 62 -21.18 -53.60 -18.87
C VAL A 62 -21.26 -52.58 -17.73
N CYS A 63 -20.39 -52.68 -16.72
CA CYS A 63 -20.36 -51.73 -15.62
C CYS A 63 -19.99 -50.31 -16.09
N ARG A 64 -18.97 -50.17 -16.95
CA ARG A 64 -18.60 -48.86 -17.54
C ARG A 64 -19.73 -48.27 -18.37
N HIS A 65 -20.37 -49.08 -19.21
CA HIS A 65 -21.49 -48.62 -20.03
C HIS A 65 -22.65 -48.11 -19.15
N LEU A 66 -22.99 -48.84 -18.09
CA LEU A 66 -24.02 -48.44 -17.14
C LEU A 66 -23.68 -47.12 -16.43
N LEU A 67 -22.46 -46.97 -15.90
CA LEU A 67 -22.04 -45.73 -15.25
C LEU A 67 -22.01 -44.55 -16.23
N GLY A 68 -21.62 -44.79 -17.48
CA GLY A 68 -21.62 -43.79 -18.55
C GLY A 68 -23.00 -43.25 -18.93
N LYS A 69 -24.10 -43.93 -18.55
CA LYS A 69 -25.47 -43.43 -18.73
C LYS A 69 -25.85 -42.31 -17.75
N VAL A 70 -25.08 -42.14 -16.67
CA VAL A 70 -25.23 -41.02 -15.74
C VAL A 70 -24.37 -39.86 -16.23
N ASP A 71 -24.83 -39.22 -17.31
CA ASP A 71 -24.18 -38.04 -17.86
C ASP A 71 -24.70 -36.72 -17.24
N ARG A 72 -24.07 -35.61 -17.61
CA ARG A 72 -24.45 -34.27 -17.15
C ARG A 72 -25.93 -33.94 -17.39
N ALA A 73 -26.44 -34.23 -18.59
CA ALA A 73 -27.80 -33.86 -18.97
C ALA A 73 -28.85 -34.67 -18.19
N VAL A 74 -28.54 -35.95 -17.90
CA VAL A 74 -29.37 -36.80 -17.05
C VAL A 74 -29.44 -36.25 -15.63
N VAL A 75 -28.30 -35.84 -15.06
CA VAL A 75 -28.25 -35.28 -13.70
C VAL A 75 -28.95 -33.93 -13.60
N GLU A 76 -28.71 -33.00 -14.54
CA GLU A 76 -29.36 -31.68 -14.59
C GLU A 76 -30.88 -31.81 -14.69
N ARG A 77 -31.38 -32.70 -15.56
CA ARG A 77 -32.84 -32.95 -15.64
C ARG A 77 -33.41 -33.61 -14.40
N ALA A 78 -32.63 -34.41 -13.68
CA ALA A 78 -33.08 -35.10 -12.49
C ALA A 78 -33.31 -34.12 -11.32
N ILE A 79 -32.42 -33.15 -11.14
CA ILE A 79 -32.54 -32.15 -10.05
C ILE A 79 -33.71 -31.18 -10.24
N GLU A 80 -34.27 -31.07 -11.45
CA GLU A 80 -35.45 -30.27 -11.78
C GLU A 80 -36.79 -30.99 -11.54
N ARG A 81 -36.76 -32.28 -11.19
CA ARG A 81 -37.94 -33.13 -10.96
C ARG A 81 -38.27 -33.26 -9.48
N ASP A 82 -39.53 -33.53 -9.17
CA ASP A 82 -39.93 -33.88 -7.81
C ASP A 82 -39.44 -35.30 -7.44
N PRO A 83 -39.04 -35.55 -6.18
CA PRO A 83 -39.03 -34.59 -5.05
C PRO A 83 -37.80 -33.68 -4.98
N LEU A 84 -36.79 -33.85 -5.86
CA LEU A 84 -35.49 -33.17 -5.76
C LEU A 84 -35.56 -31.65 -5.97
N ARG A 85 -36.52 -31.16 -6.77
CA ARG A 85 -36.72 -29.73 -7.03
C ARG A 85 -37.03 -28.97 -5.74
N GLY A 86 -37.93 -29.52 -4.91
CA GLY A 86 -38.39 -28.92 -3.66
C GLY A 86 -37.59 -29.32 -2.41
N ASP A 87 -36.92 -30.47 -2.41
CA ASP A 87 -36.13 -30.95 -1.27
C ASP A 87 -34.62 -30.79 -1.53
N ALA A 88 -34.04 -29.73 -0.97
CA ALA A 88 -32.61 -29.47 -1.04
C ALA A 88 -31.76 -30.62 -0.45
N ALA A 89 -32.22 -31.26 0.63
CA ALA A 89 -31.50 -32.35 1.26
C ALA A 89 -31.52 -33.63 0.42
N ALA A 90 -32.64 -33.95 -0.23
CA ALA A 90 -32.70 -35.05 -1.19
C ALA A 90 -31.82 -34.78 -2.41
N ARG A 91 -31.83 -33.54 -2.92
CA ARG A 91 -30.95 -33.12 -4.03
C ARG A 91 -29.47 -33.24 -3.68
N ALA A 92 -29.05 -32.76 -2.50
CA ALA A 92 -27.67 -32.91 -2.03
C ALA A 92 -27.25 -34.38 -1.90
N ARG A 93 -28.12 -35.26 -1.38
CA ARG A 93 -27.86 -36.71 -1.28
C ARG A 93 -27.73 -37.38 -2.64
N MET A 94 -28.56 -37.00 -3.62
CA MET A 94 -28.48 -37.53 -4.99
C MET A 94 -27.18 -37.08 -5.66
N LEU A 95 -26.88 -35.78 -5.59
CA LEU A 95 -25.68 -35.20 -6.20
C LEU A 95 -24.39 -35.75 -5.57
N ALA A 96 -24.37 -36.01 -4.25
CA ALA A 96 -23.25 -36.67 -3.58
C ALA A 96 -22.91 -38.06 -4.16
N GLY A 97 -23.93 -38.80 -4.64
CA GLY A 97 -23.74 -40.05 -5.36
C GLY A 97 -23.28 -39.83 -6.80
N ALA A 98 -23.89 -38.87 -7.50
CA ALA A 98 -23.54 -38.54 -8.89
C ALA A 98 -22.07 -38.10 -9.05
N VAL A 99 -21.55 -37.24 -8.16
CA VAL A 99 -20.15 -36.78 -8.22
C VAL A 99 -19.10 -37.86 -7.96
N ARG A 100 -19.51 -39.07 -7.53
CA ARG A 100 -18.62 -40.25 -7.47
C ARG A 100 -18.48 -40.92 -8.84
N LEU A 101 -19.48 -40.75 -9.71
CA LEU A 101 -19.56 -41.38 -11.02
C LEU A 101 -19.00 -40.50 -12.14
N THR A 102 -19.05 -39.18 -11.97
CA THR A 102 -18.60 -38.22 -12.99
C THR A 102 -17.67 -37.16 -12.41
N ALA A 103 -16.73 -36.72 -13.24
CA ALA A 103 -15.87 -35.56 -12.99
C ALA A 103 -16.38 -34.28 -13.69
N ASP A 104 -17.59 -34.29 -14.25
CA ASP A 104 -18.16 -33.12 -14.92
C ASP A 104 -18.29 -31.92 -13.97
N VAL A 105 -17.68 -30.80 -14.35
CA VAL A 105 -17.66 -29.57 -13.55
C VAL A 105 -19.06 -29.03 -13.28
N GLY A 106 -20.01 -29.19 -14.21
CA GLY A 106 -21.39 -28.75 -14.01
C GLY A 106 -22.10 -29.51 -12.89
N VAL A 107 -21.91 -30.83 -12.84
CA VAL A 107 -22.45 -31.69 -11.78
C VAL A 107 -21.78 -31.41 -10.43
N LEU A 108 -20.46 -31.18 -10.44
CA LEU A 108 -19.70 -30.79 -9.25
C LEU A 108 -20.18 -29.44 -8.67
N LEU A 109 -20.45 -28.44 -9.51
CA LEU A 109 -20.99 -27.14 -9.08
C LEU A 109 -22.41 -27.26 -8.53
N ALA A 110 -23.28 -28.02 -9.21
CA ALA A 110 -24.63 -28.27 -8.72
C ALA A 110 -24.62 -28.95 -7.34
N TYR A 111 -23.65 -29.85 -7.09
CA TYR A 111 -23.47 -30.46 -5.78
C TYR A 111 -23.11 -29.43 -4.70
N LEU A 112 -22.17 -28.52 -4.98
CA LEU A 112 -21.78 -27.49 -4.02
C LEU A 112 -22.94 -26.52 -3.70
N GLU A 113 -23.72 -26.12 -4.71
CA GLU A 113 -24.93 -25.30 -4.52
C GLU A 113 -25.95 -26.00 -3.64
N ALA A 114 -26.21 -27.29 -3.89
CA ALA A 114 -27.14 -28.06 -3.07
C ALA A 114 -26.66 -28.19 -1.63
N LEU A 115 -25.34 -28.27 -1.39
CA LEU A 115 -24.77 -28.34 -0.05
C LEU A 115 -24.85 -27.03 0.71
N ALA A 116 -24.69 -25.89 0.03
CA ALA A 116 -24.80 -24.56 0.63
C ALA A 116 -26.16 -24.35 1.34
N HIS A 117 -27.21 -25.04 0.89
CA HIS A 117 -28.57 -24.92 1.42
C HIS A 117 -28.97 -25.93 2.50
N VAL A 118 -28.14 -26.93 2.83
CA VAL A 118 -28.59 -28.11 3.60
C VAL A 118 -27.76 -28.42 4.85
N ARG A 119 -26.48 -28.03 4.90
CA ARG A 119 -25.50 -28.64 5.84
C ARG A 119 -24.79 -27.65 6.76
N SER A 120 -24.10 -28.22 7.75
CA SER A 120 -23.14 -27.50 8.60
C SER A 120 -21.98 -26.94 7.77
N ARG A 121 -21.47 -25.76 8.13
CA ARG A 121 -20.37 -25.09 7.41
C ARG A 121 -19.12 -25.95 7.28
N ALA A 122 -18.81 -26.77 8.29
CA ALA A 122 -17.65 -27.66 8.28
C ALA A 122 -17.74 -28.72 7.18
N GLU A 123 -18.93 -29.31 6.97
CA GLU A 123 -19.14 -30.29 5.89
C GLU A 123 -19.12 -29.63 4.51
N ALA A 124 -19.68 -28.41 4.39
CA ALA A 124 -19.60 -27.64 3.16
C ALA A 124 -18.15 -27.30 2.79
N ALA A 125 -17.32 -26.91 3.77
CA ALA A 125 -15.90 -26.64 3.59
C ALA A 125 -15.13 -27.88 3.08
N GLN A 126 -15.37 -29.05 3.70
CA GLN A 126 -14.74 -30.29 3.30
C GLN A 126 -15.15 -30.71 1.88
N ALA A 127 -16.44 -30.59 1.55
CA ALA A 127 -16.95 -30.89 0.21
C ALA A 127 -16.40 -29.91 -0.84
N PHE A 128 -16.30 -28.61 -0.51
CA PHE A 128 -15.72 -27.60 -1.38
C PHE A 128 -14.26 -27.91 -1.71
N ALA A 129 -13.44 -28.20 -0.70
CA ALA A 129 -12.02 -28.54 -0.89
C ALA A 129 -11.80 -29.81 -1.72
N GLU A 130 -12.71 -30.80 -1.62
CA GLU A 130 -12.67 -32.01 -2.46
C GLU A 130 -13.08 -31.72 -3.90
N VAL A 131 -14.18 -30.99 -4.10
CA VAL A 131 -14.69 -30.65 -5.44
C VAL A 131 -13.68 -29.81 -6.20
N VAL A 132 -13.13 -28.78 -5.58
CA VAL A 132 -12.12 -27.89 -6.18
C VAL A 132 -10.90 -28.67 -6.66
N ARG A 133 -10.44 -29.68 -5.90
CA ARG A 133 -9.31 -30.53 -6.30
C ARG A 133 -9.56 -31.33 -7.57
N ARG A 134 -10.82 -31.56 -7.94
CA ARG A 134 -11.23 -32.30 -9.14
C ARG A 134 -11.43 -31.39 -10.36
N ILE A 135 -11.49 -30.07 -10.16
CA ILE A 135 -11.70 -29.12 -11.25
C ILE A 135 -10.37 -28.83 -11.93
N ASP A 136 -10.30 -29.11 -13.23
CA ASP A 136 -9.24 -28.61 -14.09
C ASP A 136 -9.54 -27.14 -14.48
N PHE A 137 -8.92 -26.20 -13.77
CA PHE A 137 -9.16 -24.77 -13.98
C PHE A 137 -8.68 -24.26 -15.35
N GLU A 138 -7.83 -24.99 -16.08
CA GLU A 138 -7.39 -24.56 -17.42
C GLU A 138 -8.49 -24.71 -18.48
N SER A 139 -9.48 -25.58 -18.24
CA SER A 139 -10.60 -25.85 -19.15
C SER A 139 -11.95 -25.28 -18.66
N VAL A 140 -11.98 -24.55 -17.54
CA VAL A 140 -13.20 -23.95 -16.98
C VAL A 140 -13.58 -22.66 -17.73
N SER A 141 -14.84 -22.56 -18.17
CA SER A 141 -15.37 -21.33 -18.75
C SER A 141 -15.60 -20.23 -17.71
N ALA A 142 -15.54 -18.96 -18.13
CA ALA A 142 -15.77 -17.80 -17.26
C ALA A 142 -17.11 -17.89 -16.49
N THR A 143 -18.18 -18.36 -17.13
CA THR A 143 -19.49 -18.56 -16.49
C THR A 143 -19.45 -19.59 -15.37
N ARG A 144 -18.75 -20.72 -15.57
CA ARG A 144 -18.60 -21.77 -14.55
C ARG A 144 -17.72 -21.29 -13.40
N LEU A 145 -16.68 -20.52 -13.69
CA LEU A 145 -15.82 -19.93 -12.67
C LEU A 145 -16.59 -18.90 -11.83
N ALA A 146 -17.38 -18.02 -12.45
CA ALA A 146 -18.25 -17.08 -11.74
C ALA A 146 -19.26 -17.80 -10.85
N ARG A 147 -19.85 -18.91 -11.33
CA ARG A 147 -20.76 -19.75 -10.56
C ARG A 147 -20.07 -20.38 -9.35
N LEU A 148 -18.84 -20.89 -9.50
CA LEU A 148 -18.04 -21.40 -8.37
C LEU A 148 -17.78 -20.31 -7.32
N LEU A 149 -17.40 -19.12 -7.76
CA LEU A 149 -17.15 -17.98 -6.88
C LEU A 149 -18.43 -17.51 -6.17
N GLN A 150 -19.57 -17.53 -6.85
CA GLN A 150 -20.86 -17.23 -6.24
C GLN A 150 -21.17 -18.22 -5.12
N VAL A 151 -20.99 -19.52 -5.36
CA VAL A 151 -21.18 -20.55 -4.32
C VAL A 151 -20.24 -20.32 -3.13
N LEU A 152 -18.99 -19.92 -3.38
CA LEU A 152 -18.04 -19.55 -2.33
C LEU A 152 -18.58 -18.36 -1.51
N ILE A 153 -19.06 -17.31 -2.17
CA ILE A 153 -19.64 -16.11 -1.52
C ILE A 153 -20.86 -16.49 -0.66
N ASP A 154 -21.74 -17.36 -1.17
CA ASP A 154 -22.97 -17.75 -0.48
C ASP A 154 -22.71 -18.70 0.69
N THR A 155 -21.63 -19.49 0.62
CA THR A 155 -21.29 -20.51 1.63
C THR A 155 -20.43 -19.95 2.77
N PHE A 156 -19.46 -19.09 2.46
CA PHE A 156 -18.45 -18.61 3.41
C PHE A 156 -18.62 -17.12 3.73
N VAL A 157 -18.54 -16.80 5.01
CA VAL A 157 -18.68 -15.43 5.52
C VAL A 157 -17.36 -14.85 5.96
N ASP A 158 -17.23 -13.53 5.83
CA ASP A 158 -16.11 -12.73 6.35
C ASP A 158 -14.73 -13.34 6.04
N HIS A 159 -13.96 -13.65 7.07
CA HIS A 159 -12.59 -14.17 6.96
C HIS A 159 -12.51 -15.60 6.40
N GLU A 160 -13.54 -16.44 6.58
CA GLU A 160 -13.57 -17.80 6.02
C GLU A 160 -13.52 -17.70 4.48
N ARG A 161 -14.28 -16.76 3.91
CA ARG A 161 -14.28 -16.49 2.47
C ARG A 161 -12.89 -16.09 1.97
N VAL A 162 -12.22 -15.20 2.70
CA VAL A 162 -10.86 -14.77 2.37
C VAL A 162 -9.90 -15.96 2.35
N GLN A 163 -9.93 -16.82 3.38
CA GLN A 163 -9.07 -18.01 3.48
C GLN A 163 -9.30 -18.98 2.32
N VAL A 164 -10.57 -19.28 2.01
CA VAL A 164 -10.91 -20.19 0.91
C VAL A 164 -10.46 -19.62 -0.44
N LEU A 165 -10.74 -18.33 -0.70
CA LEU A 165 -10.31 -17.70 -1.95
C LEU A 165 -8.79 -17.63 -2.07
N PHE A 166 -8.07 -17.30 -1.00
CA PHE A 166 -6.60 -17.27 -1.01
C PHE A 166 -6.01 -18.67 -1.23
N SER A 167 -6.65 -19.71 -0.69
CA SER A 167 -6.27 -21.10 -0.95
C SER A 167 -6.45 -21.49 -2.42
N LEU A 168 -7.52 -21.02 -3.07
CA LEU A 168 -7.69 -21.18 -4.52
C LEU A 168 -6.61 -20.42 -5.31
N LEU A 169 -6.36 -19.17 -4.93
CA LEU A 169 -5.36 -18.31 -5.57
C LEU A 169 -3.92 -18.81 -5.38
N ALA A 170 -3.65 -19.75 -4.47
CA ALA A 170 -2.36 -20.43 -4.40
C ALA A 170 -2.05 -21.23 -5.70
N SER A 171 -3.08 -21.70 -6.41
CA SER A 171 -2.93 -22.41 -7.69
C SER A 171 -2.71 -21.45 -8.87
N ALA A 172 -1.62 -21.64 -9.62
CA ALA A 172 -1.33 -20.84 -10.82
C ALA A 172 -2.40 -20.98 -11.91
N ALA A 173 -2.97 -22.18 -12.08
CA ALA A 173 -4.04 -22.44 -13.05
C ALA A 173 -5.30 -21.64 -12.68
N PHE A 174 -5.67 -21.62 -11.40
CA PHE A 174 -6.81 -20.83 -10.92
C PHE A 174 -6.57 -19.34 -11.11
N ARG A 175 -5.37 -18.82 -10.78
CA ARG A 175 -5.04 -17.39 -10.99
C ARG A 175 -5.20 -16.96 -12.44
N ARG A 176 -4.69 -17.76 -13.39
CA ARG A 176 -4.83 -17.48 -14.83
C ARG A 176 -6.29 -17.47 -15.25
N ALA A 177 -7.06 -18.48 -14.83
CA ALA A 177 -8.49 -18.57 -15.16
C ALA A 177 -9.28 -17.39 -14.55
N PHE A 178 -8.98 -17.02 -13.31
CA PHE A 178 -9.58 -15.88 -12.62
C PHE A 178 -9.30 -14.57 -13.35
N ASP A 179 -8.02 -14.28 -13.63
CA ASP A 179 -7.60 -13.03 -14.27
C ASP A 179 -8.17 -12.92 -15.70
N ALA A 180 -8.27 -14.04 -16.44
CA ALA A 180 -8.88 -14.07 -17.78
C ALA A 180 -10.41 -13.88 -17.74
N ALA A 181 -11.09 -14.39 -16.73
CA ALA A 181 -12.54 -14.34 -16.60
C ALA A 181 -13.07 -13.07 -15.90
N LEU A 182 -12.21 -12.34 -15.19
CA LEU A 182 -12.56 -11.18 -14.38
C LEU A 182 -13.45 -10.14 -15.11
N PRO A 183 -13.19 -9.75 -16.38
CA PRO A 183 -14.04 -8.79 -17.09
C PRO A 183 -15.47 -9.29 -17.36
N ALA A 184 -15.69 -10.60 -17.32
CA ALA A 184 -16.97 -11.25 -17.59
C ALA A 184 -17.71 -11.67 -16.30
N PHE A 185 -17.17 -11.38 -15.12
CA PHE A 185 -17.83 -11.71 -13.87
C PHE A 185 -19.10 -10.87 -13.64
N PRO A 186 -20.16 -11.46 -13.08
CA PRO A 186 -21.29 -10.70 -12.56
C PRO A 186 -20.82 -9.65 -11.54
N PRO A 187 -21.46 -8.46 -11.46
CA PRO A 187 -21.05 -7.39 -10.55
C PRO A 187 -20.88 -7.85 -9.09
N ALA A 188 -21.84 -8.62 -8.57
CA ALA A 188 -21.81 -9.14 -7.20
C ALA A 188 -20.55 -10.01 -6.91
N VAL A 189 -20.09 -10.79 -7.89
CA VAL A 189 -18.88 -11.61 -7.76
C VAL A 189 -17.62 -10.74 -7.86
N ALA A 190 -17.58 -9.84 -8.83
CA ALA A 190 -16.45 -8.95 -9.06
C ALA A 190 -16.20 -8.02 -7.85
N GLU A 191 -17.26 -7.46 -7.26
CA GLU A 191 -17.18 -6.57 -6.10
C GLU A 191 -16.53 -7.24 -4.87
N VAL A 192 -16.75 -8.53 -4.68
CA VAL A 192 -16.19 -9.28 -3.55
C VAL A 192 -14.79 -9.82 -3.87
N CYS A 193 -14.62 -10.46 -5.04
CA CYS A 193 -13.42 -11.23 -5.35
C CYS A 193 -12.28 -10.40 -5.96
N ALA A 194 -12.58 -9.36 -6.75
CA ALA A 194 -11.54 -8.54 -7.39
C ALA A 194 -10.65 -7.80 -6.37
N PRO A 195 -11.20 -7.17 -5.29
CA PRO A 195 -10.39 -6.57 -4.25
C PRO A 195 -9.45 -7.58 -3.56
N LEU A 196 -9.92 -8.80 -3.32
CA LEU A 196 -9.13 -9.86 -2.70
C LEU A 196 -8.01 -10.36 -3.61
N ARG A 197 -8.27 -10.45 -4.93
CA ARG A 197 -7.23 -10.75 -5.94
C ARG A 197 -6.14 -9.68 -5.96
N ALA A 198 -6.51 -8.39 -5.87
CA ALA A 198 -5.56 -7.28 -5.84
C ALA A 198 -4.63 -7.36 -4.61
N VAL A 199 -5.18 -7.65 -3.43
CA VAL A 199 -4.37 -7.86 -2.21
C VAL A 199 -3.47 -9.09 -2.34
N HIS A 200 -4.00 -10.21 -2.84
CA HIS A 200 -3.20 -11.42 -3.05
C HIS A 200 -2.00 -11.14 -3.96
N ARG A 201 -2.22 -10.49 -5.10
CA ARG A 201 -1.16 -10.14 -6.05
C ARG A 201 -0.10 -9.24 -5.40
N ARG A 202 -0.51 -8.32 -4.51
CA ARG A 202 0.44 -7.45 -3.81
C ARG A 202 1.22 -8.11 -2.69
N LEU A 203 0.63 -9.09 -2.00
CA LEU A 203 1.27 -9.76 -0.86
C LEU A 203 2.11 -10.97 -1.27
N LEU A 204 1.71 -11.70 -2.32
CA LEU A 204 2.20 -13.05 -2.60
C LEU A 204 2.79 -13.23 -4.00
N GLU A 205 2.72 -12.23 -4.88
CA GLU A 205 3.33 -12.29 -6.23
C GLU A 205 4.44 -11.24 -6.37
N ASP A 206 5.59 -11.68 -6.89
CA ASP A 206 6.73 -10.81 -7.16
C ASP A 206 6.39 -9.78 -8.24
N GLY A 207 6.76 -8.51 -8.01
CA GLY A 207 6.57 -7.43 -8.99
C GLY A 207 5.14 -6.90 -9.10
N GLY A 208 4.32 -7.04 -8.05
CA GLY A 208 2.90 -6.65 -8.01
C GLY A 208 2.54 -5.41 -8.85
N GLY A 209 1.44 -5.50 -9.59
CA GLY A 209 1.02 -4.49 -10.55
C GLY A 209 0.53 -3.18 -9.91
N ALA A 210 0.33 -2.16 -10.75
CA ALA A 210 -0.37 -0.94 -10.37
C ALA A 210 -1.88 -1.24 -10.23
N GLU A 211 -2.26 -1.83 -9.10
CA GLU A 211 -3.67 -2.01 -8.74
C GLU A 211 -4.32 -0.66 -8.47
N ALA A 212 -5.62 -0.55 -8.76
CA ALA A 212 -6.39 0.63 -8.39
C ALA A 212 -6.38 0.78 -6.85
N PRO A 213 -6.00 1.94 -6.30
CA PRO A 213 -5.96 2.19 -4.86
C PRO A 213 -7.23 1.77 -4.11
N GLU A 214 -8.39 2.04 -4.71
CA GLU A 214 -9.70 1.71 -4.14
C GLU A 214 -9.95 0.20 -4.00
N LEU A 215 -9.50 -0.60 -4.98
CA LEU A 215 -9.63 -2.06 -4.92
C LEU A 215 -8.75 -2.63 -3.82
N LEU A 216 -7.53 -2.12 -3.70
CA LEU A 216 -6.61 -2.54 -2.65
C LEU A 216 -7.17 -2.20 -1.27
N ALA A 217 -7.72 -0.99 -1.08
CA ALA A 217 -8.35 -0.56 0.15
C ALA A 217 -9.54 -1.46 0.55
N LYS A 218 -10.45 -1.75 -0.39
CA LYS A 218 -11.58 -2.67 -0.17
C LYS A 218 -11.12 -4.08 0.17
N GLY A 219 -10.08 -4.58 -0.49
CA GLY A 219 -9.53 -5.90 -0.22
C GLY A 219 -8.88 -5.97 1.17
N MET A 220 -8.10 -4.95 1.53
CA MET A 220 -7.47 -4.86 2.85
C MET A 220 -8.51 -4.78 3.97
N ALA A 221 -9.62 -4.07 3.77
CA ALA A 221 -10.72 -4.05 4.73
C ALA A 221 -11.30 -5.46 4.98
N GLN A 222 -11.47 -6.25 3.92
CA GLN A 222 -11.93 -7.64 4.06
C GLN A 222 -10.90 -8.53 4.75
N VAL A 223 -9.62 -8.45 4.37
CA VAL A 223 -8.55 -9.27 4.99
C VAL A 223 -8.37 -8.94 6.46
N LEU A 224 -8.35 -7.65 6.82
CA LEU A 224 -8.12 -7.19 8.19
C LEU A 224 -9.36 -7.32 9.10
N SER A 225 -10.52 -7.67 8.54
CA SER A 225 -11.71 -8.04 9.32
C SER A 225 -11.57 -9.39 10.05
N ALA A 226 -10.53 -10.16 9.73
CA ALA A 226 -10.28 -11.45 10.36
C ALA A 226 -10.05 -11.33 11.89
N PRO A 227 -10.50 -12.34 12.67
CA PRO A 227 -10.25 -12.38 14.11
C PRO A 227 -8.76 -12.26 14.44
N ASP A 228 -8.43 -11.59 15.53
CA ASP A 228 -7.02 -11.36 15.90
C ASP A 228 -6.17 -12.64 15.95
N PRO A 229 -6.65 -13.78 16.51
CA PRO A 229 -5.85 -15.01 16.52
C PRO A 229 -5.49 -15.48 15.11
N VAL A 230 -6.40 -15.29 14.14
CA VAL A 230 -6.15 -15.65 12.74
C VAL A 230 -5.06 -14.77 12.15
N LEU A 231 -5.19 -13.45 12.31
CA LEU A 231 -4.17 -12.50 11.82
C LEU A 231 -2.78 -12.75 12.42
N ARG A 232 -2.71 -13.13 13.71
CA ARG A 232 -1.46 -13.43 14.40
C ARG A 232 -0.87 -14.80 14.02
N SER A 233 -1.70 -15.73 13.54
CA SER A 233 -1.27 -17.07 13.14
C SER A 233 -0.51 -17.11 11.81
N TYR A 234 -0.62 -16.07 10.99
CA TYR A 234 0.12 -15.99 9.73
C TYR A 234 1.64 -15.87 9.95
N GLU A 235 2.40 -16.41 9.01
CA GLU A 235 3.86 -16.27 8.99
C GLU A 235 4.29 -14.79 9.00
N GLU A 236 5.41 -14.50 9.65
CA GLU A 236 5.90 -13.13 9.83
C GLU A 236 6.00 -12.32 8.52
N PRO A 237 6.54 -12.85 7.40
CA PRO A 237 6.61 -12.10 6.15
C PRO A 237 5.24 -11.63 5.65
N LEU A 238 4.21 -12.46 5.80
CA LEU A 238 2.85 -12.12 5.39
C LEU A 238 2.25 -11.06 6.31
N ARG A 239 2.44 -11.17 7.64
CA ARG A 239 2.01 -10.14 8.60
C ARG A 239 2.69 -8.80 8.34
N ALA A 240 3.99 -8.82 8.05
CA ALA A 240 4.76 -7.64 7.67
C ALA A 240 4.25 -7.03 6.35
N GLY A 241 3.95 -7.86 5.34
CA GLY A 241 3.36 -7.40 4.08
C GLY A 241 1.97 -6.76 4.28
N MET A 242 1.11 -7.37 5.09
CA MET A 242 -0.20 -6.81 5.43
C MET A 242 -0.07 -5.46 6.16
N LEU A 243 0.92 -5.35 7.05
CA LEU A 243 1.20 -4.11 7.78
C LEU A 243 1.75 -3.00 6.87
N GLU A 244 2.59 -3.35 5.91
CA GLU A 244 3.09 -2.45 4.86
C GLU A 244 1.94 -1.86 4.04
N LEU A 245 1.00 -2.70 3.60
CA LEU A 245 -0.19 -2.25 2.88
C LEU A 245 -1.14 -1.42 3.75
N ALA A 246 -1.37 -1.85 5.01
CA ALA A 246 -2.24 -1.14 5.94
C ALA A 246 -1.73 0.27 6.29
N LEU A 247 -0.42 0.48 6.27
CA LEU A 247 0.25 1.78 6.48
C LEU A 247 0.44 2.57 5.17
N GLY A 248 -0.20 2.15 4.07
CA GLY A 248 -0.28 2.89 2.82
C GLY A 248 -1.26 4.08 2.92
N ALA A 249 -1.10 5.06 2.02
CA ALA A 249 -1.95 6.26 2.00
C ALA A 249 -3.40 5.96 1.58
N ASP A 250 -3.61 4.89 0.83
CA ASP A 250 -4.89 4.56 0.19
C ASP A 250 -5.86 3.77 1.11
N VAL A 251 -5.38 3.28 2.25
CA VAL A 251 -6.20 2.49 3.18
C VAL A 251 -6.90 3.42 4.18
N PRO A 252 -8.23 3.32 4.34
CA PRO A 252 -8.98 4.10 5.33
C PRO A 252 -8.39 3.99 6.72
N SER A 253 -8.35 5.11 7.43
CA SER A 253 -7.62 5.19 8.70
C SER A 253 -8.14 4.23 9.78
N GLU A 254 -9.43 3.91 9.80
CA GLU A 254 -10.03 2.93 10.72
C GLU A 254 -9.55 1.51 10.45
N VAL A 255 -9.45 1.13 9.16
CA VAL A 255 -8.94 -0.17 8.71
C VAL A 255 -7.45 -0.28 9.04
N ALA A 256 -6.69 0.78 8.77
CA ALA A 256 -5.27 0.87 9.14
C ALA A 256 -5.07 0.74 10.66
N ASP A 257 -5.88 1.46 11.46
CA ASP A 257 -5.82 1.45 12.92
C ASP A 257 -6.07 0.03 13.47
N ARG A 258 -7.09 -0.67 12.95
CA ARG A 258 -7.39 -2.06 13.32
C ARG A 258 -6.31 -3.05 12.90
N GLY A 259 -5.78 -2.91 11.69
CA GLY A 259 -4.72 -3.79 11.18
C GLY A 259 -3.42 -3.62 11.97
N VAL A 260 -2.97 -2.38 12.14
CA VAL A 260 -1.74 -2.07 12.88
C VAL A 260 -1.85 -2.48 14.34
N GLY A 261 -3.00 -2.24 14.99
CA GLY A 261 -3.22 -2.61 16.39
C GLY A 261 -3.06 -4.10 16.69
N VAL A 262 -3.25 -4.97 15.69
CA VAL A 262 -3.09 -6.42 15.84
C VAL A 262 -1.77 -6.92 15.28
N LEU A 263 -1.37 -6.43 14.11
CA LEU A 263 -0.20 -6.94 13.38
C LEU A 263 1.11 -6.40 13.97
N LEU A 264 1.20 -5.12 14.34
CA LEU A 264 2.46 -4.54 14.84
C LEU A 264 2.91 -5.20 16.15
N PRO A 265 2.07 -5.39 17.18
CA PRO A 265 2.49 -6.06 18.42
C PRO A 265 2.83 -7.54 18.24
N SER A 266 2.44 -8.13 17.11
CA SER A 266 2.69 -9.54 16.82
C SER A 266 4.08 -9.79 16.24
N LEU A 267 4.77 -8.76 15.74
CA LEU A 267 6.14 -8.87 15.22
C LEU A 267 7.19 -8.97 16.35
N PRO A 268 8.36 -9.57 16.12
CA PRO A 268 9.46 -9.58 17.08
C PRO A 268 9.89 -8.16 17.46
N ARG A 269 9.84 -7.84 18.76
CA ARG A 269 10.04 -6.47 19.27
C ARG A 269 11.46 -5.93 19.08
N ASP A 270 12.45 -6.80 19.05
CA ASP A 270 13.86 -6.51 18.75
C ASP A 270 14.17 -6.53 17.24
N GLY A 271 13.18 -6.92 16.41
CA GLY A 271 13.33 -7.02 14.97
C GLY A 271 13.34 -5.67 14.25
N ARG A 272 14.06 -5.59 13.13
CA ARG A 272 14.09 -4.39 12.27
C ARG A 272 12.72 -4.05 11.68
N ALA A 273 11.91 -5.08 11.37
CA ALA A 273 10.56 -4.89 10.83
C ALA A 273 9.66 -4.15 11.82
N TYR A 274 9.69 -4.55 13.10
CA TYR A 274 8.94 -3.88 14.17
C TYR A 274 9.32 -2.39 14.27
N ALA A 275 10.62 -2.08 14.35
CA ALA A 275 11.08 -0.69 14.41
C ALA A 275 10.64 0.14 13.20
N ARG A 276 10.81 -0.41 11.99
CA ARG A 276 10.39 0.26 10.74
C ARG A 276 8.90 0.59 10.76
N PHE A 277 8.05 -0.37 11.13
CA PHE A 277 6.60 -0.18 11.11
C PHE A 277 6.10 0.67 12.27
N ALA A 278 6.71 0.58 13.46
CA ALA A 278 6.40 1.46 14.59
C ALA A 278 6.69 2.93 14.25
N ILE A 279 7.83 3.23 13.61
CA ILE A 279 8.13 4.59 13.14
C ILE A 279 7.12 5.06 12.09
N ARG A 280 6.79 4.23 11.10
CA ARG A 280 5.78 4.59 10.09
C ARG A 280 4.40 4.83 10.70
N ARG A 281 4.00 4.00 11.66
CA ARG A 281 2.75 4.17 12.39
C ARG A 281 2.75 5.48 13.19
N ALA A 282 3.82 5.78 13.92
CA ALA A 282 3.95 7.03 14.64
C ALA A 282 3.86 8.24 13.70
N ALA A 283 4.50 8.19 12.53
CA ALA A 283 4.39 9.23 11.51
C ALA A 283 2.94 9.46 11.04
N GLN A 284 2.21 8.38 10.71
CA GLN A 284 0.80 8.46 10.30
C GLN A 284 -0.08 9.07 11.40
N LEU A 285 0.17 8.70 12.67
CA LEU A 285 -0.57 9.24 13.81
C LEU A 285 -0.27 10.72 14.05
N LEU A 286 0.99 11.14 13.94
CA LEU A 286 1.41 12.53 14.06
C LEU A 286 0.79 13.41 12.95
N ALA A 287 0.78 12.93 11.70
CA ALA A 287 0.15 13.63 10.58
C ALA A 287 -1.38 13.77 10.74
N ARG A 288 -2.02 12.86 11.49
CA ARG A 288 -3.45 12.90 11.85
C ARG A 288 -3.72 13.65 13.18
N HIS A 289 -2.69 14.26 13.77
CA HIS A 289 -2.74 14.97 15.05
C HIS A 289 -3.18 14.09 16.25
N VAL A 290 -2.91 12.78 16.18
CA VAL A 290 -3.21 11.82 17.26
C VAL A 290 -1.96 11.60 18.14
N ASP A 291 -1.50 12.67 18.77
CA ASP A 291 -0.19 12.76 19.44
C ASP A 291 -0.02 11.74 20.57
N ASP A 292 -1.04 11.49 21.39
CA ASP A 292 -0.94 10.56 22.52
C ASP A 292 -0.71 9.11 22.07
N ARG A 293 -1.39 8.70 20.99
CA ARG A 293 -1.16 7.36 20.40
C ARG A 293 0.21 7.29 19.73
N ALA A 294 0.65 8.37 19.09
CA ALA A 294 2.00 8.42 18.52
C ALA A 294 3.06 8.28 19.62
N ARG A 295 2.90 9.01 20.73
CA ARG A 295 3.77 8.90 21.92
C ARG A 295 3.82 7.47 22.43
N ALA A 296 2.66 6.82 22.61
CA ALA A 296 2.60 5.45 23.10
C ALA A 296 3.39 4.47 22.21
N VAL A 297 3.24 4.55 20.89
CA VAL A 297 3.99 3.71 19.93
C VAL A 297 5.49 3.98 20.00
N LEU A 298 5.90 5.24 20.08
CA LEU A 298 7.31 5.63 20.16
C LEU A 298 7.95 5.21 21.48
N GLU A 299 7.22 5.29 22.59
CA GLU A 299 7.67 4.80 23.90
C GLU A 299 7.82 3.28 23.91
N GLU A 300 6.88 2.54 23.33
CA GLU A 300 6.98 1.09 23.20
C GLU A 300 8.21 0.71 22.38
N LEU A 301 8.44 1.39 21.26
CA LEU A 301 9.64 1.21 20.44
C LEU A 301 10.93 1.53 21.22
N ARG A 302 10.97 2.65 21.94
CA ARG A 302 12.14 3.03 22.77
C ARG A 302 12.43 1.98 23.85
N ARG A 303 11.39 1.41 24.47
CA ARG A 303 11.54 0.33 25.47
C ARG A 303 12.03 -0.97 24.82
N ALA A 304 11.50 -1.31 23.65
CA ALA A 304 11.87 -2.53 22.93
C ALA A 304 13.28 -2.47 22.32
N GLN A 305 13.67 -1.30 21.80
CA GLN A 305 14.95 -1.07 21.12
C GLN A 305 15.58 0.27 21.56
N PRO A 306 16.26 0.29 22.73
CA PRO A 306 16.98 1.47 23.22
C PRO A 306 18.03 1.97 22.22
N GLY A 307 18.21 3.29 22.10
CA GLY A 307 19.15 3.89 21.15
C GLY A 307 18.58 4.10 19.74
N THR A 308 17.29 3.83 19.53
CA THR A 308 16.58 4.20 18.29
C THR A 308 16.43 5.71 18.19
N ARG A 309 17.45 6.39 17.63
CA ARG A 309 17.56 7.87 17.56
C ARG A 309 16.31 8.55 17.01
N THR A 310 15.65 7.95 16.01
CA THR A 310 14.42 8.53 15.44
C THR A 310 13.30 8.59 16.47
N ALA A 311 13.10 7.53 17.25
CA ALA A 311 12.07 7.48 18.28
C ALA A 311 12.35 8.49 19.40
N GLU A 312 13.60 8.54 19.87
CA GLU A 312 14.06 9.48 20.90
C GLU A 312 13.86 10.94 20.45
N ARG A 313 14.25 11.27 19.21
CA ARG A 313 14.09 12.62 18.66
C ARG A 313 12.62 13.02 18.54
N TRP A 314 11.75 12.12 18.10
CA TRP A 314 10.32 12.44 17.96
C TRP A 314 9.62 12.55 19.32
N LEU A 315 9.99 11.72 20.29
CA LEU A 315 9.54 11.88 21.68
C LEU A 315 9.98 13.22 22.25
N ALA A 316 11.25 13.60 22.09
CA ALA A 316 11.74 14.90 22.52
C ALA A 316 10.97 16.06 21.86
N ALA A 317 10.65 15.96 20.57
CA ALA A 317 9.82 16.94 19.88
C ALA A 317 8.37 17.00 20.40
N LEU A 318 7.79 15.85 20.76
CA LEU A 318 6.47 15.78 21.38
C LEU A 318 6.45 16.43 22.78
N ASP A 319 7.56 16.39 23.52
CA ASP A 319 7.62 16.96 24.86
C ASP A 319 8.15 18.41 24.88
N ALA A 320 8.68 18.89 23.76
CA ALA A 320 9.17 20.25 23.61
C ALA A 320 8.05 21.31 23.55
N ARG A 321 8.42 22.56 23.84
CA ARG A 321 7.58 23.74 23.62
C ARG A 321 7.27 23.88 22.12
N ARG A 322 6.02 24.25 21.78
CA ARG A 322 5.53 24.26 20.39
C ARG A 322 4.94 25.59 19.94
N PHE A 323 5.05 25.84 18.64
CA PHE A 323 4.30 26.83 17.87
C PHE A 323 3.43 26.06 16.87
N GLY A 324 2.14 25.88 17.20
CA GLY A 324 1.25 24.99 16.43
C GLY A 324 1.80 23.56 16.35
N ARG A 325 2.05 23.04 15.15
CA ARG A 325 2.63 21.70 14.91
C ARG A 325 4.16 21.72 14.79
N ILE A 326 4.80 22.82 15.16
CA ILE A 326 6.25 23.01 15.14
C ILE A 326 6.82 22.94 16.55
N ALA A 327 7.59 21.90 16.84
CA ALA A 327 8.28 21.71 18.11
C ALA A 327 9.67 22.34 18.10
N LEU A 328 10.04 23.11 19.13
CA LEU A 328 11.37 23.71 19.21
C LEU A 328 12.44 22.64 19.48
N ALA A 329 13.54 22.68 18.73
CA ALA A 329 14.63 21.69 18.85
C ALA A 329 15.81 22.18 19.71
N GLY A 330 15.65 23.28 20.44
CA GLY A 330 16.68 23.88 21.28
C GLY A 330 16.30 25.29 21.71
N GLU A 331 17.26 26.00 22.31
CA GLU A 331 17.10 27.42 22.63
C GLU A 331 17.15 28.27 21.35
N PRO A 332 16.48 29.44 21.34
CA PRO A 332 16.65 30.42 20.28
C PRO A 332 18.14 30.77 20.13
N PRO A 333 18.64 30.96 18.91
CA PRO A 333 20.05 31.27 18.72
C PRO A 333 20.36 32.65 19.33
N ALA A 334 21.56 32.81 19.89
CA ALA A 334 22.01 34.08 20.45
C ALA A 334 22.08 35.21 19.40
N ARG A 335 22.19 34.84 18.11
CA ARG A 335 22.24 35.73 16.95
C ARG A 335 21.48 35.07 15.79
N GLY A 336 20.84 35.87 14.94
CA GLY A 336 20.01 35.36 13.84
C GLY A 336 18.51 35.33 14.14
N ARG A 337 17.72 35.09 13.09
CA ARG A 337 16.25 35.13 13.14
C ARG A 337 15.59 33.74 13.10
N LEU A 338 16.34 32.72 12.70
CA LEU A 338 15.84 31.37 12.44
C LEU A 338 16.17 30.44 13.61
N ILE A 339 15.15 29.85 14.19
CA ILE A 339 15.21 28.92 15.32
C ILE A 339 15.08 27.49 14.76
N ALA A 340 15.99 26.60 15.17
CA ALA A 340 15.91 25.20 14.81
C ALA A 340 14.67 24.55 15.45
N ALA A 341 13.87 23.87 14.64
CA ALA A 341 12.64 23.24 15.08
C ALA A 341 12.35 21.94 14.32
N PHE A 342 11.28 21.27 14.70
CA PHE A 342 10.84 20.00 14.16
C PHE A 342 9.35 20.06 13.85
N TRP A 343 9.00 19.81 12.59
CA TRP A 343 7.61 19.76 12.16
C TRP A 343 7.01 18.39 12.44
N LEU A 344 6.00 18.34 13.31
CA LEU A 344 5.40 17.11 13.77
C LEU A 344 4.64 16.38 12.66
N ASP A 345 3.96 17.08 11.76
CA ASP A 345 3.08 16.43 10.77
C ASP A 345 3.87 15.83 9.59
N GLY A 346 4.98 16.46 9.19
CA GLY A 346 5.89 15.93 8.17
C GLY A 346 7.12 15.19 8.72
N GLN A 347 7.26 15.14 10.05
CA GLN A 347 8.37 14.52 10.79
C GLN A 347 9.77 14.92 10.31
N ARG A 348 9.96 16.21 10.01
CA ARG A 348 11.20 16.76 9.44
C ARG A 348 11.72 17.96 10.23
N PRO A 349 13.05 18.17 10.28
CA PRO A 349 13.62 19.42 10.76
C PRO A 349 13.15 20.61 9.91
N VAL A 350 12.90 21.74 10.56
CA VAL A 350 12.45 23.00 9.95
C VAL A 350 13.11 24.19 10.64
N TRP A 351 13.04 25.34 9.98
CA TRP A 351 13.46 26.61 10.54
C TRP A 351 12.24 27.46 10.85
N LEU A 352 12.16 27.94 12.10
CA LEU A 352 11.07 28.75 12.62
C LEU A 352 11.54 30.20 12.77
N ARG A 353 10.78 31.16 12.28
CA ARG A 353 10.94 32.58 12.63
C ARG A 353 9.71 33.07 13.36
N THR A 354 9.92 33.86 14.41
CA THR A 354 8.85 34.56 15.12
C THR A 354 8.92 36.05 14.83
N ALA A 355 7.79 36.73 14.96
CA ALA A 355 7.70 38.18 14.82
C ALA A 355 7.11 38.81 16.09
N SER A 356 7.22 40.13 16.21
CA SER A 356 6.64 40.87 17.33
C SER A 356 5.11 40.75 17.37
N ALA A 357 4.54 40.91 18.57
CA ALA A 357 3.10 41.00 18.74
C ALA A 357 2.53 42.11 17.84
N GLY A 358 1.46 41.80 17.11
CA GLY A 358 0.83 42.71 16.13
C GLY A 358 1.38 42.61 14.69
N ALA A 359 2.46 41.87 14.43
CA ALA A 359 2.98 41.66 13.08
C ALA A 359 2.22 40.58 12.26
N GLY A 360 1.09 40.07 12.77
CA GLY A 360 0.40 38.90 12.23
C GLY A 360 -0.05 39.03 10.77
N GLU A 361 -0.66 40.16 10.40
CA GLU A 361 -1.12 40.39 9.03
C GLU A 361 0.04 40.45 8.02
N ARG A 362 1.14 41.10 8.38
CA ARG A 362 2.34 41.16 7.54
C ARG A 362 2.95 39.78 7.33
N LEU A 363 3.05 38.98 8.39
CA LEU A 363 3.58 37.62 8.31
C LEU A 363 2.65 36.71 7.50
N ALA A 364 1.33 36.86 7.63
CA ALA A 364 0.38 36.13 6.80
C ALA A 364 0.47 36.52 5.31
N ALA A 365 0.72 37.79 5.00
CA ALA A 365 0.95 38.24 3.62
C ALA A 365 2.25 37.65 3.04
N GLU A 366 3.34 37.64 3.83
CA GLU A 366 4.59 36.97 3.46
C GLU A 366 4.39 35.47 3.21
N ALA A 367 3.70 34.77 4.11
CA ALA A 367 3.42 33.34 3.97
C ALA A 367 2.66 33.00 2.67
N ARG A 368 1.72 33.85 2.27
CA ARG A 368 1.01 33.73 0.98
C ARG A 368 1.97 33.86 -0.20
N VAL A 369 2.82 34.89 -0.20
CA VAL A 369 3.86 35.08 -1.22
C VAL A 369 4.77 33.84 -1.27
N GLN A 370 5.23 33.35 -0.13
CA GLN A 370 6.11 32.19 -0.08
C GLN A 370 5.46 30.90 -0.59
N THR A 371 4.15 30.72 -0.36
CA THR A 371 3.40 29.56 -0.85
C THR A 371 3.23 29.60 -2.37
N GLU A 372 3.08 30.79 -2.95
CA GLU A 372 3.01 30.98 -4.40
C GLU A 372 4.37 30.77 -5.08
N LEU A 373 5.48 30.95 -4.35
CA LEU A 373 6.84 30.80 -4.85
C LEU A 373 7.31 29.34 -4.86
N ALA A 374 7.02 28.63 -5.94
CA ALA A 374 7.62 27.32 -6.23
C ALA A 374 8.99 27.45 -6.92
N LEU A 375 9.93 28.18 -6.32
CA LEU A 375 11.25 28.49 -6.91
C LEU A 375 12.37 27.61 -6.32
N PRO A 376 13.30 27.11 -7.15
CA PRO A 376 14.53 26.50 -6.66
C PRO A 376 15.32 27.46 -5.76
N GLY A 377 15.75 26.98 -4.59
CA GLY A 377 16.54 27.76 -3.64
C GLY A 377 15.72 28.75 -2.78
N VAL A 378 14.39 28.68 -2.80
CA VAL A 378 13.52 29.31 -1.79
C VAL A 378 12.95 28.21 -0.90
N ALA A 379 12.99 28.41 0.43
CA ALA A 379 12.51 27.43 1.39
C ALA A 379 11.00 27.25 1.27
N THR A 380 10.54 26.00 1.35
CA THR A 380 9.10 25.71 1.29
C THR A 380 8.44 26.02 2.63
N LEU A 381 7.43 26.88 2.62
CA LEU A 381 6.59 27.10 3.79
C LEU A 381 5.86 25.80 4.18
N VAL A 382 5.90 25.44 5.46
CA VAL A 382 5.11 24.31 5.98
C VAL A 382 3.99 24.73 6.92
N GLU A 383 4.18 25.81 7.67
CA GLU A 383 3.20 26.29 8.63
C GLU A 383 3.42 27.77 8.94
N HIS A 384 2.35 28.49 9.20
CA HIS A 384 2.40 29.83 9.78
C HIS A 384 1.17 30.04 10.68
N GLY A 385 1.28 30.94 11.65
CA GLY A 385 0.19 31.20 12.57
C GLY A 385 0.54 32.14 13.70
N VAL A 386 -0.26 32.11 14.76
CA VAL A 386 0.02 32.79 16.02
C VAL A 386 -0.04 31.76 17.13
N ALA A 387 1.05 31.63 17.88
CA ALA A 387 1.10 30.75 19.05
C ALA A 387 1.88 31.46 20.16
N LEU A 388 1.47 31.23 21.41
CA LEU A 388 2.12 31.85 22.58
C LEU A 388 2.16 33.39 22.50
N GLY A 389 1.17 34.00 21.83
CA GLY A 389 1.08 35.44 21.61
C GLY A 389 1.98 36.02 20.51
N LEU A 390 2.74 35.17 19.79
CA LEU A 390 3.68 35.59 18.76
C LEU A 390 3.29 35.02 17.39
N PRO A 391 3.23 35.85 16.34
CA PRO A 391 3.18 35.38 14.96
C PRO A 391 4.44 34.58 14.61
N TYR A 392 4.29 33.51 13.83
CA TYR A 392 5.41 32.67 13.39
C TYR A 392 5.23 32.14 11.97
N VAL A 393 6.36 31.85 11.34
CA VAL A 393 6.47 31.16 10.04
C VAL A 393 7.49 30.04 10.18
N ALA A 394 7.20 28.87 9.61
CA ALA A 394 8.09 27.71 9.62
C ALA A 394 8.31 27.19 8.20
N VAL A 395 9.57 26.93 7.86
CA VAL A 395 10.00 26.59 6.51
C VAL A 395 10.91 25.36 6.49
N LEU A 396 10.83 24.58 5.42
CA LEU A 396 11.76 23.50 5.12
C LEU A 396 13.00 24.04 4.43
N GLY A 397 14.16 23.77 5.01
CA GLY A 397 15.44 24.07 4.40
C GLY A 397 16.57 23.25 5.01
N ALA A 398 17.45 22.75 4.15
CA ALA A 398 18.63 21.99 4.57
C ALA A 398 19.74 22.92 5.06
N GLY A 399 20.67 22.38 5.84
CA GLY A 399 21.85 23.11 6.29
C GLY A 399 21.60 23.93 7.55
N ARG A 400 22.36 25.02 7.70
CA ARG A 400 22.31 25.94 8.85
C ARG A 400 22.20 27.40 8.38
N PRO A 401 21.67 28.33 9.20
CA PRO A 401 21.71 29.75 8.91
C PRO A 401 23.13 30.23 8.66
N LEU A 402 23.31 31.02 7.61
CA LEU A 402 24.59 31.64 7.29
C LEU A 402 24.84 32.78 8.29
N ALA A 403 25.87 32.62 9.12
CA ALA A 403 26.26 33.65 10.07
C ALA A 403 27.29 34.58 9.44
N ARG A 404 27.13 35.90 9.65
CA ARG A 404 28.07 36.90 9.12
C ARG A 404 29.52 36.70 9.58
N GLU A 405 29.70 36.21 10.80
CA GLU A 405 31.02 35.98 11.41
C GLU A 405 31.56 34.56 11.18
N GLU A 406 30.87 33.75 10.36
CA GLU A 406 31.30 32.39 10.07
C GLU A 406 32.62 32.41 9.27
N PRO A 407 33.69 31.74 9.74
CA PRO A 407 34.92 31.65 8.98
C PRO A 407 34.70 30.73 7.77
N LEU A 408 34.59 31.31 6.58
CA LEU A 408 34.48 30.60 5.32
C LEU A 408 35.78 30.74 4.53
N ASP A 409 36.20 29.66 3.87
CA ASP A 409 37.23 29.78 2.86
C ASP A 409 36.70 30.58 1.65
N LEU A 410 37.62 31.17 0.89
CA LEU A 410 37.27 32.04 -0.22
C LEU A 410 36.41 31.34 -1.28
N SER A 411 36.71 30.08 -1.60
CA SER A 411 36.00 29.32 -2.61
C SER A 411 34.54 29.06 -2.19
N THR A 412 34.33 28.60 -0.95
CA THR A 412 33.01 28.38 -0.37
C THR A 412 32.20 29.68 -0.29
N ALA A 413 32.81 30.77 0.19
CA ALA A 413 32.15 32.06 0.28
C ALA A 413 31.67 32.55 -1.10
N LEU A 414 32.52 32.47 -2.13
CA LEU A 414 32.15 32.84 -3.49
C LEU A 414 31.07 31.90 -4.07
N GLY A 415 31.14 30.60 -3.80
CA GLY A 415 30.09 29.65 -4.16
C GLY A 415 28.73 30.01 -3.56
N ILE A 416 28.71 30.41 -2.29
CA ILE A 416 27.49 30.86 -1.60
C ILE A 416 26.95 32.13 -2.24
N VAL A 417 27.79 33.14 -2.49
CA VAL A 417 27.39 34.39 -3.16
C VAL A 417 26.77 34.10 -4.53
N ALA A 418 27.41 33.25 -5.34
CA ALA A 418 26.88 32.90 -6.67
C ALA A 418 25.52 32.20 -6.57
N ALA A 419 25.36 31.27 -5.63
CA ALA A 419 24.08 30.58 -5.40
C ALA A 419 22.99 31.54 -4.91
N ALA A 420 23.30 32.41 -3.94
CA ALA A 420 22.38 33.43 -3.46
C ALA A 420 21.96 34.41 -4.58
N ALA A 421 22.90 34.84 -5.42
CA ALA A 421 22.60 35.70 -6.56
C ALA A 421 21.66 35.03 -7.58
N ARG A 422 21.78 33.71 -7.79
CA ARG A 422 20.82 32.94 -8.61
C ARG A 422 19.43 32.90 -7.99
N VAL A 423 19.32 32.75 -6.66
CA VAL A 423 18.04 32.81 -5.93
C VAL A 423 17.41 34.20 -6.07
N LEU A 424 18.20 35.26 -5.86
CA LEU A 424 17.75 36.64 -6.04
C LEU A 424 17.27 36.91 -7.47
N ARG A 425 17.94 36.34 -8.48
CA ARG A 425 17.50 36.43 -9.87
C ARG A 425 16.16 35.73 -10.09
N ALA A 426 15.99 34.53 -9.53
CA ALA A 426 14.73 33.79 -9.62
C ALA A 426 13.56 34.56 -8.98
N LEU A 427 13.79 35.18 -7.82
CA LEU A 427 12.79 36.04 -7.17
C LEU A 427 12.43 37.26 -8.01
N ALA A 428 13.43 37.94 -8.57
CA ALA A 428 13.17 39.09 -9.43
C ALA A 428 12.33 38.69 -10.66
N LEU A 429 12.65 37.55 -11.30
CA LEU A 429 11.85 37.03 -12.42
C LEU A 429 10.42 36.66 -12.01
N ALA A 430 10.20 36.25 -10.76
CA ALA A 430 8.88 36.03 -10.19
C ALA A 430 8.18 37.32 -9.72
N GLY A 431 8.77 38.50 -9.95
CA GLY A 431 8.21 39.79 -9.57
C GLY A 431 8.26 40.06 -8.06
N ILE A 432 9.23 39.48 -7.35
CA ILE A 432 9.42 39.67 -5.91
C ILE A 432 10.73 40.42 -5.66
N ALA A 433 10.64 41.52 -4.92
CA ALA A 433 11.77 42.28 -4.41
C ALA A 433 11.95 42.04 -2.91
N LEU A 434 13.16 41.65 -2.51
CA LEU A 434 13.60 41.58 -1.13
C LEU A 434 14.07 42.95 -0.63
N PRO A 435 13.84 43.29 0.65
CA PRO A 435 14.28 44.56 1.22
C PRO A 435 15.80 44.58 1.47
N ASP A 436 16.38 43.42 1.76
CA ASP A 436 17.79 43.20 2.04
C ASP A 436 18.18 41.75 1.68
N ALA A 437 19.48 41.46 1.61
CA ALA A 437 20.01 40.11 1.43
C ALA A 437 21.00 39.80 2.56
N GLU A 438 20.54 40.03 3.79
CA GLU A 438 21.34 39.69 4.96
C GLU A 438 21.67 38.20 4.98
N ALA A 439 22.92 37.88 5.33
CA ALA A 439 23.41 36.51 5.39
C ALA A 439 22.46 35.58 6.17
N GLU A 440 21.93 36.06 7.30
CA GLU A 440 21.05 35.31 8.20
C GLU A 440 19.72 34.87 7.58
N ARG A 441 19.32 35.43 6.43
CA ARG A 441 18.13 35.01 5.68
C ARG A 441 18.35 33.71 4.92
N PHE A 442 19.61 33.33 4.68
CA PHE A 442 19.98 32.19 3.89
C PHE A 442 20.42 31.03 4.77
N LEU A 443 20.06 29.83 4.34
CA LEU A 443 20.58 28.57 4.82
C LEU A 443 21.65 28.08 3.86
N HIS A 444 22.70 27.45 4.39
CA HIS A 444 23.74 26.83 3.58
C HIS A 444 24.14 25.44 4.08
N THR A 445 24.54 24.58 3.15
CA THR A 445 25.13 23.26 3.43
C THR A 445 26.64 23.29 3.20
N ALA A 446 27.38 22.45 3.93
CA ALA A 446 28.82 22.33 3.71
C ALA A 446 29.16 21.62 2.39
N PRO A 447 30.36 21.86 1.80
CA PRO A 447 30.89 21.08 0.69
C PRO A 447 30.90 19.56 0.97
N PRO A 448 30.85 18.70 -0.07
CA PRO A 448 30.90 19.01 -1.50
C PRO A 448 29.52 19.37 -2.12
N ALA A 449 28.43 19.20 -1.38
CA ALA A 449 27.07 19.48 -1.84
C ALA A 449 26.59 20.86 -1.38
N LEU A 450 27.34 21.92 -1.72
CA LEU A 450 27.00 23.29 -1.38
C LEU A 450 25.67 23.70 -2.02
N ALA A 451 24.69 24.00 -1.18
CA ALA A 451 23.37 24.48 -1.56
C ALA A 451 23.05 25.71 -0.71
N VAL A 452 22.40 26.69 -1.31
CA VAL A 452 21.92 27.89 -0.63
C VAL A 452 20.42 27.97 -0.80
N THR A 453 19.72 28.18 0.31
CA THR A 453 18.26 28.32 0.34
C THR A 453 17.88 29.60 1.07
N LEU A 454 17.10 30.47 0.44
CA LEU A 454 16.49 31.61 1.14
C LEU A 454 15.35 31.12 2.03
N ALA A 455 15.48 31.33 3.34
CA ALA A 455 14.52 30.88 4.34
C ALA A 455 13.67 31.99 4.95
N ASP A 456 14.09 33.26 4.82
CA ASP A 456 13.39 34.40 5.40
C ASP A 456 12.99 35.43 4.34
N LEU A 457 11.68 35.55 4.07
CA LEU A 457 11.07 36.49 3.14
C LEU A 457 10.52 37.74 3.85
N ASP A 458 10.88 37.99 5.11
CA ASP A 458 10.37 39.14 5.86
C ASP A 458 10.60 40.46 5.11
N GLY A 459 9.52 41.20 4.88
CA GLY A 459 9.50 42.46 4.14
C GLY A 459 9.57 42.34 2.61
N ALA A 460 9.50 41.12 2.04
CA ALA A 460 9.40 40.93 0.60
C ALA A 460 8.14 41.59 0.04
N ARG A 461 8.26 42.23 -1.13
CA ARG A 461 7.15 42.91 -1.81
C ARG A 461 7.07 42.50 -3.26
N ARG A 462 5.87 42.60 -3.84
CA ARG A 462 5.69 42.50 -5.28
C ARG A 462 6.25 43.74 -5.97
N ALA A 463 6.97 43.55 -7.07
CA ALA A 463 7.56 44.61 -7.87
C ALA A 463 7.68 44.16 -9.33
N GLU A 464 7.81 45.11 -10.25
CA GLU A 464 8.11 44.80 -11.64
C GLU A 464 9.44 44.02 -11.74
N PRO A 465 9.54 42.94 -12.53
CA PRO A 465 10.72 42.09 -12.57
C PRO A 465 12.03 42.82 -12.83
N ALA A 466 12.00 43.84 -13.70
CA ALA A 466 13.18 44.66 -14.00
C ALA A 466 13.61 45.53 -12.80
N ALA A 467 12.64 46.08 -12.07
CA ALA A 467 12.92 46.88 -10.87
C ALA A 467 13.47 45.99 -9.73
N ALA A 468 12.84 44.83 -9.50
CA ALA A 468 13.32 43.85 -8.54
C ALA A 468 14.74 43.37 -8.88
N ALA A 469 15.03 43.11 -10.16
CA ALA A 469 16.36 42.71 -10.60
C ALA A 469 17.40 43.80 -10.31
N ALA A 470 17.11 45.06 -10.60
CA ALA A 470 18.01 46.18 -10.34
C ALA A 470 18.32 46.34 -8.83
N GLU A 471 17.31 46.23 -7.97
CA GLU A 471 17.49 46.24 -6.51
C GLU A 471 18.36 45.06 -6.05
N HIS A 472 18.11 43.87 -6.60
CA HIS A 472 18.79 42.64 -6.20
C HIS A 472 20.28 42.58 -6.60
N VAL A 473 20.72 43.31 -7.64
CA VAL A 473 22.16 43.43 -7.97
C VAL A 473 22.93 44.03 -6.79
N ALA A 474 22.44 45.14 -6.24
CA ALA A 474 23.06 45.80 -5.10
C ALA A 474 23.04 44.91 -3.85
N LEU A 475 21.98 44.11 -3.68
CA LEU A 475 21.87 43.15 -2.59
C LEU A 475 22.89 42.02 -2.68
N ALA A 476 23.07 41.43 -3.86
CA ALA A 476 24.08 40.38 -4.08
C ALA A 476 25.50 40.90 -3.81
N ALA A 477 25.80 42.13 -4.27
CA ALA A 477 27.09 42.76 -4.00
C ALA A 477 27.30 43.01 -2.49
N ARG A 478 26.28 43.48 -1.77
CA ARG A 478 26.35 43.65 -0.30
C ARG A 478 26.58 42.33 0.43
N LEU A 479 25.86 41.27 0.06
CA LEU A 479 26.06 39.95 0.64
C LEU A 479 27.51 39.46 0.43
N ALA A 480 28.08 39.67 -0.76
CA ALA A 480 29.49 39.33 -1.01
C ALA A 480 30.44 40.05 -0.05
N HIS A 481 30.20 41.35 0.22
CA HIS A 481 31.00 42.10 1.19
C HIS A 481 30.83 41.60 2.63
N GLN A 482 29.69 41.00 2.96
CA GLN A 482 29.44 40.46 4.30
C GLN A 482 30.20 39.16 4.58
N ILE A 483 30.32 38.27 3.58
CA ILE A 483 30.77 36.88 3.82
C ILE A 483 32.07 36.49 3.13
N VAL A 484 32.53 37.26 2.14
CA VAL A 484 33.81 36.98 1.46
C VAL A 484 34.96 37.49 2.33
N PRO A 485 35.96 36.65 2.67
CA PRO A 485 37.09 37.07 3.49
C PRO A 485 37.86 38.26 2.91
N ALA A 486 38.32 39.16 3.78
CA ALA A 486 39.08 40.33 3.36
C ALA A 486 40.47 39.96 2.80
N GLY A 487 40.85 40.54 1.67
CA GLY A 487 42.09 40.27 0.96
C GLY A 487 42.27 41.18 -0.26
N ARG A 488 43.47 41.17 -0.86
CA ARG A 488 43.78 42.04 -2.01
C ARG A 488 42.91 41.71 -3.23
N GLN A 489 42.78 40.42 -3.54
CA GLN A 489 41.96 39.91 -4.64
C GLN A 489 40.46 40.16 -4.39
N THR A 490 40.02 40.15 -3.13
CA THR A 490 38.61 40.36 -2.79
C THR A 490 38.20 41.83 -2.81
N ARG A 491 39.14 42.76 -2.60
CA ARG A 491 38.92 44.20 -2.85
C ARG A 491 38.67 44.49 -4.33
N GLU A 492 39.50 43.93 -5.21
CA GLU A 492 39.34 44.08 -6.66
C GLU A 492 38.01 43.46 -7.14
N LEU A 493 37.66 42.28 -6.61
CA LEU A 493 36.36 41.66 -6.86
C LEU A 493 35.21 42.54 -6.36
N GLY A 494 35.32 43.15 -5.16
CA GLY A 494 34.32 44.05 -4.61
C GLY A 494 34.04 45.27 -5.51
N GLU A 495 35.09 45.88 -6.07
CA GLU A 495 34.96 46.98 -7.03
C GLU A 495 34.28 46.54 -8.34
N GLN A 496 34.61 45.33 -8.83
CA GLN A 496 33.98 44.76 -10.02
C GLN A 496 32.51 44.41 -9.79
N LEU A 497 32.16 43.87 -8.62
CA LEU A 497 30.78 43.57 -8.22
C LEU A 497 29.94 44.83 -8.11
N ALA A 498 30.49 45.93 -7.57
CA ALA A 498 29.80 47.21 -7.47
C ALA A 498 29.48 47.84 -8.84
N ARG A 499 30.18 47.42 -9.91
CA ARG A 499 29.98 47.88 -11.29
C ARG A 499 29.16 46.89 -12.15
N ALA A 500 28.72 45.78 -11.59
CA ALA A 500 27.92 44.81 -12.35
C ALA A 500 26.60 45.44 -12.81
N SER A 501 26.29 45.33 -14.10
CA SER A 501 25.09 45.91 -14.71
C SER A 501 23.82 45.13 -14.41
N ASP A 502 23.94 43.82 -14.18
CA ASP A 502 22.83 42.91 -13.91
C ASP A 502 23.27 41.67 -13.11
N LEU A 503 22.29 40.88 -12.66
CA LEU A 503 22.53 39.64 -11.91
C LEU A 503 23.30 38.57 -12.71
N PRO A 504 22.98 38.29 -13.99
CA PRO A 504 23.79 37.38 -14.81
C PRO A 504 25.28 37.74 -14.88
N ALA A 505 25.61 39.01 -15.10
CA ALA A 505 27.00 39.49 -15.15
C ALA A 505 27.69 39.33 -13.78
N LEU A 506 26.98 39.64 -12.69
CA LEU A 506 27.47 39.44 -11.33
C LEU A 506 27.75 37.96 -11.05
N ILE A 507 26.82 37.06 -11.37
CA ILE A 507 26.97 35.62 -11.18
C ILE A 507 28.21 35.10 -11.94
N ALA A 508 28.34 35.46 -13.22
CA ALA A 508 29.48 35.05 -14.03
C ALA A 508 30.83 35.60 -13.53
N LEU A 509 30.83 36.78 -12.89
CA LEU A 509 32.01 37.34 -12.24
C LEU A 509 32.43 36.49 -11.02
N VAL A 510 31.48 36.21 -10.13
CA VAL A 510 31.71 35.44 -8.89
C VAL A 510 32.12 34.00 -9.20
N GLU A 511 31.49 33.34 -10.16
CA GLU A 511 31.83 31.98 -10.56
C GLU A 511 33.27 31.88 -11.10
N ARG A 512 33.69 32.85 -11.92
CA ARG A 512 35.08 32.90 -12.42
C ARG A 512 36.08 33.13 -11.28
N ALA A 513 35.72 33.94 -10.29
CA ALA A 513 36.55 34.14 -9.11
C ALA A 513 36.64 32.86 -8.26
N ALA A 514 35.52 32.15 -8.05
CA ALA A 514 35.48 30.89 -7.31
C ALA A 514 36.35 29.81 -7.97
N LEU A 515 36.30 29.69 -9.31
CA LEU A 515 37.12 28.75 -10.06
C LEU A 515 38.63 29.02 -9.95
N ARG A 516 39.03 30.27 -9.75
CA ARG A 516 40.44 30.63 -9.51
C ARG A 516 40.85 30.31 -8.08
N ALA A 517 40.00 30.66 -7.11
CA ALA A 517 40.25 30.40 -5.69
C ALA A 517 40.32 28.91 -5.33
N GLY A 518 39.67 28.02 -6.10
CA GLY A 518 39.76 26.56 -5.88
C GLY A 518 40.97 25.87 -6.54
N ARG A 519 41.84 26.62 -7.23
CA ARG A 519 43.09 26.11 -7.83
C ARG A 519 44.34 26.43 -7.02
N ASP A 520 44.23 27.38 -6.10
CA ASP A 520 45.23 27.78 -5.11
C ASP A 520 44.94 27.06 -3.78
#